data_AF-A0A2W0BCA4-F1
#
_entry.id   AF-A0A2W0BCA4-F1
#
_cell.length_a   1.000
_cell.length_b   1.000
_cell.length_c   1.000
_cell.angle_alpha   90.00
_cell.angle_beta   90.00
_cell.angle_gamma   90.00
#
_symmetry.space_group_name_H-M   'P 1'
#
loop_
_entity.id
_entity.type
_entity.pdbx_description
1 polymer ?
#
loop_
_entity_poly.entity_id
_entity_poly.type
_entity_poly.pdbx_seq_one_letter_code
_entity_poly.pdbx_strand_id
1 'polypeptide(L)' 'ASVLLKRAAAVAKGSGTPNKDKVGKVTEKQVSDIAKQKMPDLNAASLDAAIRSVKGTARSMGIEVVA' A
#
# COMPACT_ATOMS: atom_id res chain seq x y z
N ALA A 1 -3.00 3.31 -6.58
CA ALA A 1 -2.99 3.03 -5.12
C ALA A 1 -1.91 3.84 -4.40
N SER A 2 -0.83 4.20 -5.12
CA SER A 2 0.33 4.95 -4.65
C SER A 2 0.02 6.25 -3.90
N VAL A 3 -0.98 7.05 -4.30
CA VAL A 3 -1.33 8.30 -3.58
C VAL A 3 -1.90 8.02 -2.19
N LEU A 4 -2.81 7.03 -2.07
CA LEU A 4 -3.42 6.68 -0.79
C LEU A 4 -2.40 6.05 0.16
N LEU A 5 -1.50 5.20 -0.36
CA LEU A 5 -0.41 4.62 0.42
C LEU A 5 0.60 5.69 0.89
N LYS A 6 0.93 6.68 0.06
CA LYS A 6 1.77 7.81 0.46
C LYS A 6 1.14 8.63 1.59
N ARG A 7 -0.17 8.89 1.51
CA ARG A 7 -0.92 9.58 2.56
C ARG A 7 -0.95 8.77 3.86
N ALA A 8 -1.25 7.48 3.79
CA ALA A 8 -1.31 6.61 4.96
C ALA A 8 0.05 6.41 5.63
N ALA A 9 1.14 6.37 4.86
CA ALA A 9 2.50 6.30 5.36
C ALA A 9 3.10 7.67 5.71
N ALA A 10 2.37 8.77 5.50
CA ALA A 10 2.84 10.15 5.68
C ALA A 10 4.16 10.48 4.93
N VAL A 11 4.33 9.93 3.72
CA VAL A 11 5.53 10.14 2.89
C VAL A 11 5.23 10.96 1.64
N ALA A 12 6.11 11.91 1.30
CA ALA A 12 5.98 12.71 0.08
C ALA A 12 6.37 11.93 -1.19
N LYS A 13 7.37 11.05 -1.10
CA LYS A 13 7.88 10.24 -2.20
C LYS A 13 8.05 8.78 -1.79
N GLY A 14 7.96 7.88 -2.78
CA GLY A 14 8.33 6.48 -2.60
C GLY A 14 9.85 6.32 -2.64
N SER A 15 10.34 5.16 -2.21
CA SER A 15 11.76 4.84 -2.22
C SER A 15 12.29 4.73 -3.65
N GLY A 16 13.46 5.32 -3.91
CA GLY A 16 14.22 5.08 -5.14
C GLY A 16 14.87 3.69 -5.17
N THR A 17 15.00 3.06 -4.01
CA THR A 17 15.66 1.76 -3.79
C THR A 17 14.78 0.91 -2.84
N PRO A 18 13.57 0.47 -3.27
CA PRO A 18 12.56 -0.15 -2.40
C PRO A 18 13.03 -1.38 -1.59
N ASN A 19 14.06 -2.06 -2.07
CA ASN A 19 14.63 -3.25 -1.46
C ASN A 19 15.65 -2.93 -0.36
N LYS A 20 16.28 -1.74 -0.38
CA LYS A 20 17.30 -1.30 0.59
C LYS A 20 16.74 -0.26 1.55
N ASP A 21 16.05 0.74 1.02
CA ASP A 21 15.58 1.88 1.79
C ASP A 21 14.06 1.82 1.93
N LYS A 22 13.60 1.50 3.14
CA LYS A 22 12.18 1.58 3.49
C LYS A 22 11.87 3.00 3.92
N VAL A 23 11.01 3.68 3.16
CA VAL A 23 10.71 5.10 3.35
C VAL A 23 9.46 5.36 4.19
N GLY A 24 8.66 4.33 4.47
CA GLY A 24 7.44 4.48 5.27
C GLY A 24 6.91 3.14 5.78
N LYS A 25 5.96 3.22 6.71
CA LYS A 25 5.27 2.06 7.29
C LYS A 25 3.77 2.28 7.26
N VAL A 26 3.00 1.23 7.01
CA VAL A 26 1.53 1.22 7.10
C VAL A 26 1.07 -0.01 7.86
N THR A 27 -0.06 0.08 8.55
CA THR A 27 -0.64 -1.07 9.26
C THR A 27 -1.54 -1.90 8.34
N GLU A 28 -1.78 -3.17 8.68
CA GLU A 28 -2.72 -4.00 7.91
C GLU A 28 -4.13 -3.41 7.86
N LYS A 29 -4.58 -2.75 8.93
CA LYS A 29 -5.86 -2.03 8.95
C LYS A 29 -5.90 -0.93 7.88
N GLN A 30 -4.88 -0.09 7.82
CA GLN A 30 -4.78 0.97 6.80
C GLN A 30 -4.77 0.39 5.39
N VAL A 31 -4.04 -0.70 5.16
CA VAL A 31 -4.03 -1.38 3.86
C VAL A 31 -5.42 -1.91 3.50
N SER A 32 -6.16 -2.47 4.47
CA SER A 32 -7.52 -2.96 4.26
C SER A 32 -8.50 -1.84 3.92
N ASP A 33 -8.39 -0.69 4.58
CA ASP A 33 -9.26 0.46 4.32
C ASP A 33 -8.95 1.09 2.95
N ILE A 34 -7.66 1.19 2.59
CA ILE A 34 -7.24 1.63 1.25
C ILE A 34 -7.74 0.67 0.17
N ALA A 35 -7.70 -0.65 0.43
CA ALA A 35 -8.20 -1.66 -0.48
C ALA A 35 -9.72 -1.55 -0.66
N LYS A 36 -10.50 -1.32 0.40
CA LYS A 36 -11.95 -1.06 0.33
C LYS A 36 -12.25 0.21 -0.45
N GLN A 37 -11.56 1.31 -0.12
CA GLN A 37 -11.77 2.59 -0.77
C GLN A 37 -11.42 2.54 -2.26
N LYS A 38 -10.41 1.73 -2.63
CA LYS A 38 -9.96 1.58 -4.01
C LYS A 38 -10.61 0.40 -4.73
N MET A 39 -11.43 -0.39 -4.06
CA MET A 39 -12.15 -1.53 -4.64
C MET A 39 -12.88 -1.21 -5.95
N PRO A 40 -13.60 -0.07 -6.11
CA PRO A 40 -14.23 0.25 -7.39
C PRO A 40 -13.23 0.49 -8.54
N ASP A 41 -11.97 0.83 -8.25
CA ASP A 41 -10.92 1.00 -9.27
C ASP A 41 -10.11 -0.28 -9.52
N LEU A 42 -10.32 -1.33 -8.71
CA LEU A 42 -9.55 -2.57 -8.76
C LEU A 42 -10.36 -3.65 -9.46
N ASN A 43 -9.70 -4.46 -10.30
CA ASN A 43 -10.29 -5.65 -10.89
C ASN A 43 -10.27 -6.87 -9.94
N ALA A 44 -10.18 -6.63 -8.62
CA ALA A 44 -10.01 -7.69 -7.65
C ALA A 44 -11.33 -8.44 -7.44
N ALA A 45 -11.29 -9.77 -7.48
CA ALA A 45 -12.46 -10.62 -7.26
C ALA A 45 -12.93 -10.67 -5.80
N SER A 46 -12.07 -10.28 -4.86
CA SER A 46 -12.37 -10.27 -3.42
C SER A 46 -11.57 -9.19 -2.70
N LEU A 47 -12.01 -8.82 -1.49
CA LEU A 47 -11.31 -7.86 -0.66
C LEU A 47 -9.88 -8.34 -0.33
N ASP A 48 -9.69 -9.64 -0.13
CA ASP A 48 -8.37 -10.22 0.15
C ASP A 48 -7.41 -10.06 -1.04
N ALA A 49 -7.91 -10.28 -2.26
CA ALA A 49 -7.16 -10.03 -3.49
C ALA A 49 -6.80 -8.54 -3.64
N ALA A 50 -7.73 -7.64 -3.31
CA ALA A 50 -7.48 -6.20 -3.31
C ALA A 50 -6.39 -5.82 -2.29
N ILE A 51 -6.46 -6.35 -1.07
CA ILE A 51 -5.44 -6.16 -0.02
C ILE A 51 -4.08 -6.64 -0.53
N ARG A 52 -4.01 -7.81 -1.16
CA ARG A 52 -2.76 -8.35 -1.74
C ARG A 52 -2.17 -7.42 -2.80
N SER A 53 -2.99 -6.88 -3.69
CA SER A 53 -2.57 -5.90 -4.70
C SER A 53 -2.05 -4.59 -4.08
N VAL A 54 -2.71 -4.10 -3.03
CA VAL A 54 -2.26 -2.90 -2.31
C VAL A 54 -0.96 -3.19 -1.55
N LYS A 55 -0.81 -4.34 -0.89
CA LYS A 55 0.45 -4.79 -0.26
C LYS A 55 1.60 -4.86 -1.27
N GLY A 56 1.34 -5.38 -2.47
CA GLY A 56 2.32 -5.41 -3.56
C GLY A 56 2.79 -4.01 -3.97
N THR A 57 1.85 -3.05 -4.04
CA THR A 57 2.18 -1.65 -4.33
C THR A 57 2.97 -1.01 -3.19
N ALA A 58 2.64 -1.29 -1.93
CA ALA A 58 3.40 -0.79 -0.79
C ALA A 58 4.86 -1.29 -0.85
N ARG A 59 5.05 -2.59 -1.14
CA ARG A 59 6.37 -3.21 -1.28
C ARG A 59 7.20 -2.55 -2.39
N SER A 60 6.63 -2.30 -3.56
CA SER A 60 7.35 -1.68 -4.68
C SER A 60 7.67 -0.20 -4.45
N MET A 61 6.97 0.48 -3.54
CA MET A 61 7.29 1.84 -3.13
C MET A 61 8.26 1.91 -1.94
N GLY A 62 8.72 0.77 -1.41
CA GLY A 62 9.55 0.73 -0.21
C GLY A 62 8.78 1.10 1.06
N ILE A 63 7.48 0.82 1.09
CA ILE A 63 6.65 0.96 2.29
C ILE A 63 6.50 -0.42 2.91
N GLU A 64 6.81 -0.52 4.20
CA GLU A 64 6.68 -1.75 4.97
C GLU A 64 5.26 -1.87 5.54
N VAL A 65 4.68 -3.06 5.47
CA VAL A 65 3.36 -3.34 6.06
C VAL A 65 3.60 -4.04 7.39
N VAL A 66 3.19 -3.39 8.48
CA VAL A 66 3.30 -3.90 9.84
C VAL A 66 1.94 -4.48 10.24
N ALA A 67 1.95 -5.65 10.89
CA ALA A 67 0.75 -6.29 11.43
C ALA A 67 0.05 -5.41 12.46
#